data_AF-A0A820QYT1-F1
#
_entry.id   AF-A0A820QYT1-F1
#
_cell.length_a   1.000
_cell.length_b   1.000
_cell.length_c   1.000
_cell.angle_alpha   90.00
_cell.angle_beta   90.00
_cell.angle_gamma   90.00
#
_symmetry.space_group_name_H-M   'P 1'
#
loop_
_entity.id
_entity.type
_entity.pdbx_description
1 polymer ?
#
loop_
_entity_poly.entity_id
_entity_poly.type
_entity_poly.pdbx_seq_one_letter_code
_entity_poly.pdbx_strand_id
1 'polypeptide(L)'
;MITKIKWGIEILCVIEISKNQSIEAIDQLLSRISHQLQRNEVPVHLTSDDRRLINQLNNMTIYGSELCVDDPNTSLLTILNRIQEWQTNENFHQPILYIMQPLRWLYNNIQFQEPCFKPDHANVHLDRIEPMSKRIENQLKHLHQLFIE
;
A
#
# COMPACT_ATOMS: atom_id res chain seq x y z
N MET A 1 -0.57 -20.37 5.66
CA MET A 1 -1.66 -20.72 4.71
C MET A 1 -2.61 -19.54 4.63
N ILE A 2 -3.05 -19.14 3.44
CA ILE A 2 -4.11 -18.13 3.29
C ILE A 2 -5.42 -18.81 3.66
N THR A 3 -6.13 -18.27 4.64
CA THR A 3 -7.39 -18.85 5.13
C THR A 3 -8.60 -18.00 4.81
N LYS A 4 -8.39 -16.70 4.60
CA LYS A 4 -9.45 -15.80 4.18
C LYS A 4 -8.87 -14.67 3.35
N ILE A 5 -9.62 -14.27 2.32
CA ILE A 5 -9.33 -13.09 1.50
C ILE A 5 -10.50 -12.13 1.69
N LYS A 6 -10.23 -10.87 2.03
CA LYS A 6 -11.22 -9.80 1.94
C LYS A 6 -11.11 -9.15 0.57
N TRP A 7 -12.23 -9.10 -0.14
CA TRP A 7 -12.38 -8.47 -1.44
C TRP A 7 -13.00 -7.09 -1.26
N GLY A 8 -12.60 -6.13 -2.10
CA GLY A 8 -13.12 -4.77 -2.04
C GLY A 8 -12.53 -3.90 -3.14
N ILE A 9 -12.83 -2.61 -3.07
CA ILE A 9 -12.29 -1.57 -3.94
C ILE A 9 -11.39 -0.66 -3.11
N GLU A 10 -10.24 -0.29 -3.67
CA GLU A 10 -9.32 0.68 -3.05
C GLU A 10 -9.16 1.88 -3.99
N ILE A 11 -9.38 3.08 -3.44
CA ILE A 11 -9.23 4.35 -4.13
C ILE A 11 -8.48 5.29 -3.19
N LEU A 12 -7.40 5.87 -3.69
CA LEU A 12 -6.57 6.84 -2.99
C LEU A 12 -6.70 8.20 -3.69
N CYS A 13 -7.24 9.19 -2.99
CA CYS A 13 -7.32 10.56 -3.49
C CYS A 13 -6.24 11.40 -2.79
N VAL A 14 -5.31 11.97 -3.56
CA VAL A 14 -4.31 12.91 -3.08
C VAL A 14 -4.76 14.31 -3.44
N ILE A 15 -5.03 15.13 -2.41
CA ILE A 15 -5.58 16.49 -2.56
C ILE A 15 -4.50 17.49 -2.17
N GLU A 16 -4.08 18.32 -3.11
CA GLU A 16 -3.20 19.45 -2.82
C GLU A 16 -4.04 20.66 -2.40
N ILE A 17 -3.93 21.06 -1.15
CA ILE A 17 -4.66 22.21 -0.60
C ILE A 17 -3.87 23.48 -0.91
N SER A 18 -4.47 24.35 -1.72
CA SER A 18 -3.88 25.66 -2.03
C SER A 18 -3.87 26.56 -0.79
N LYS A 19 -2.86 27.45 -0.66
CA LYS A 19 -2.74 28.39 0.48
C LYS A 19 -3.97 29.26 0.75
N ASN A 20 -4.81 29.46 -0.27
CA ASN A 20 -6.00 30.31 -0.19
C ASN A 20 -7.27 29.54 0.26
N GLN A 21 -7.16 28.23 0.49
CA GLN A 21 -8.28 27.40 0.93
C GLN A 21 -8.22 27.18 2.44
N SER A 22 -9.39 27.15 3.07
CA SER A 22 -9.49 26.77 4.48
C SER A 22 -9.31 25.26 4.62
N ILE A 23 -8.21 24.85 5.26
CA ILE A 23 -7.93 23.46 5.59
C ILE A 23 -9.06 22.90 6.45
N GLU A 24 -9.54 23.66 7.43
CA GLU A 24 -10.62 23.25 8.34
C GLU A 24 -11.92 22.94 7.59
N ALA A 25 -12.28 23.74 6.57
CA ALA A 25 -13.47 23.49 5.76
C ALA A 25 -13.34 22.22 4.92
N ILE A 26 -12.13 21.94 4.41
CA ILE A 26 -11.83 20.71 3.65
C ILE A 26 -11.88 19.50 4.59
N ASP A 27 -11.28 19.58 5.78
CA ASP A 27 -11.32 18.51 6.77
C ASP A 27 -12.75 18.19 7.21
N GLN A 28 -13.59 19.20 7.41
CA GLN A 28 -15.02 19.02 7.71
C GLN A 28 -15.78 18.36 6.56
N LEU A 29 -15.51 18.76 5.31
CA LEU A 29 -16.07 18.14 4.12
C LEU A 29 -15.68 16.65 4.04
N LEU A 30 -14.39 16.34 4.14
CA LEU A 30 -13.86 14.97 4.06
C LEU A 30 -14.37 14.11 5.21
N SER A 31 -14.47 14.66 6.42
CA SER A 31 -15.05 13.99 7.58
C SER A 31 -16.52 13.61 7.35
N ARG A 32 -17.33 14.53 6.80
CA ARG A 32 -18.73 14.23 6.45
C ARG A 32 -18.85 13.13 5.40
N ILE A 33 -18.05 13.19 4.34
CA ILE A 33 -18.02 12.16 3.29
C ILE A 33 -17.64 10.81 3.89
N SER A 34 -16.56 10.77 4.67
CA SER A 34 -16.07 9.55 5.34
C SER A 34 -17.15 8.93 6.23
N HIS A 35 -17.82 9.75 7.02
CA HIS A 35 -18.90 9.30 7.91
C HIS A 35 -20.09 8.68 7.15
N GLN A 36 -20.49 9.28 6.02
CA GLN A 36 -21.55 8.74 5.17
C GLN A 36 -21.13 7.40 4.53
N LEU A 37 -19.90 7.32 4.01
CA LEU A 37 -19.36 6.10 3.43
C LEU A 37 -19.25 4.96 4.45
N GLN A 38 -18.83 5.24 5.69
CA GLN A 38 -18.76 4.23 6.76
C GLN A 38 -20.14 3.67 7.15
N ARG A 39 -21.20 4.46 6.95
CA ARG A 39 -22.59 4.05 7.20
C ARG A 39 -23.26 3.41 5.98
N ASN A 40 -22.54 3.27 4.86
CA ASN A 40 -23.10 2.87 3.57
C ASN A 40 -24.27 3.78 3.12
N GLU A 41 -24.23 5.06 3.49
CA GLU A 41 -25.19 6.08 3.03
C GLU A 41 -24.80 6.52 1.61
N VAL A 42 -25.22 5.74 0.61
CA VAL A 42 -24.91 5.98 -0.80
C VAL A 42 -26.22 6.15 -1.60
N PRO A 43 -26.35 7.18 -2.48
CA PRO A 43 -25.32 8.14 -2.89
C PRO A 43 -24.95 9.15 -1.80
N VAL A 44 -23.67 9.57 -1.78
CA VAL A 44 -23.17 10.56 -0.82
C VAL A 44 -23.92 11.87 -1.01
N HIS A 45 -24.57 12.34 0.06
CA HIS A 45 -25.34 13.57 0.07
C HIS A 45 -24.41 14.76 0.29
N LEU A 46 -24.24 15.57 -0.76
CA LEU A 46 -23.44 16.79 -0.77
C LEU A 46 -24.34 18.02 -0.86
N THR A 47 -24.13 18.97 0.05
CA THR A 47 -24.77 20.30 0.01
C THR A 47 -24.25 21.13 -1.16
N SER A 48 -24.89 22.27 -1.44
CA SER A 48 -24.40 23.23 -2.44
C SER A 48 -22.99 23.72 -2.10
N ASP A 49 -22.71 23.94 -0.82
CA ASP A 49 -21.41 24.44 -0.37
C ASP A 49 -20.33 23.36 -0.49
N ASP A 50 -20.67 22.10 -0.20
CA ASP A 50 -19.76 20.96 -0.42
C ASP A 50 -19.35 20.86 -1.88
N ARG A 51 -20.32 20.96 -2.80
CA ARG A 51 -20.06 20.92 -4.24
C ARG A 51 -19.16 22.08 -4.68
N ARG A 52 -19.35 23.27 -4.12
CA ARG A 52 -18.49 24.42 -4.40
C ARG A 52 -17.07 24.20 -3.89
N LEU A 53 -16.91 23.66 -2.68
CA LEU A 53 -15.60 23.32 -2.11
C LEU A 53 -14.89 22.25 -2.95
N ILE A 54 -15.58 21.16 -3.32
CA ILE A 54 -15.02 20.11 -4.17
C ILE A 54 -14.56 20.68 -5.52
N ASN A 55 -15.38 21.53 -6.15
CA ASN A 55 -15.03 22.15 -7.43
C ASN A 55 -13.85 23.13 -7.35
N GLN A 56 -13.45 23.57 -6.14
CA GLN A 56 -12.27 24.40 -5.94
C GLN A 56 -10.99 23.54 -5.74
N LEU A 57 -11.12 22.24 -5.52
CA LEU A 57 -10.00 21.31 -5.39
C LEU A 57 -9.45 20.96 -6.78
N ASN A 58 -8.75 21.92 -7.40
CA ASN A 58 -8.26 21.82 -8.78
C ASN A 58 -7.05 20.90 -8.93
N ASN A 59 -6.29 20.69 -7.84
CA ASN A 59 -5.10 19.85 -7.83
C ASN A 59 -5.39 18.59 -7.02
N MET A 60 -6.06 17.63 -7.67
CA MET A 60 -6.32 16.33 -7.10
C MET A 60 -5.83 15.25 -8.05
N THR A 61 -5.12 14.26 -7.49
CA THR A 61 -4.75 13.05 -8.22
C THR A 61 -5.45 11.87 -7.58
N ILE A 62 -6.16 11.09 -8.39
CA ILE A 62 -6.89 9.92 -7.93
C ILE A 62 -6.22 8.66 -8.46
N TYR A 63 -5.90 7.75 -7.54
CA TYR A 63 -5.36 6.43 -7.83
C TYR A 63 -6.40 5.39 -7.45
N GLY A 64 -6.47 4.30 -8.21
CA GLY A 64 -7.33 3.17 -7.92
C GLY A 64 -6.96 2.00 -8.81
N SER A 65 -7.72 0.91 -8.71
CA SER A 65 -7.65 -0.16 -9.70
C SER A 65 -7.98 0.38 -11.10
N GLU A 66 -7.32 -0.14 -12.14
CA GLU A 66 -7.62 0.20 -13.55
C GLU A 66 -9.11 0.01 -13.88
N LEU A 67 -9.79 -0.89 -13.15
CA LEU A 67 -11.22 -1.12 -13.34
C LEU A 67 -12.08 0.02 -12.79
N CYS A 68 -11.60 0.77 -11.79
CA CYS A 68 -12.38 1.83 -11.13
C CYS A 68 -12.03 3.23 -11.65
N VAL A 69 -10.76 3.46 -11.99
CA VAL A 69 -10.25 4.79 -12.34
C VAL A 69 -9.41 4.69 -13.61
N ASP A 70 -10.04 5.01 -14.75
CA ASP A 70 -9.40 4.97 -16.07
C ASP A 70 -8.56 6.23 -16.37
N ASP A 71 -8.87 7.36 -15.72
CA ASP A 71 -8.20 8.65 -15.92
C ASP A 71 -7.79 9.26 -14.56
N PRO A 72 -6.50 9.56 -14.34
CA PRO A 72 -6.02 10.20 -13.11
C PRO A 72 -6.60 11.60 -12.87
N ASN A 73 -7.16 12.25 -13.91
CA ASN A 73 -7.83 13.55 -13.82
C ASN A 73 -9.32 13.45 -13.46
N THR A 74 -9.81 12.25 -13.09
CA THR A 74 -11.18 12.05 -12.67
C THR A 74 -11.49 12.94 -11.45
N SER A 75 -12.60 13.68 -11.50
CA SER A 75 -13.00 14.53 -10.37
C SER A 75 -13.48 13.70 -9.17
N LEU A 76 -13.27 14.19 -7.95
CA LEU A 76 -13.81 13.56 -6.74
C LEU A 76 -15.33 13.35 -6.81
N LEU A 77 -16.06 14.29 -7.40
CA LEU A 77 -17.50 14.19 -7.55
C LEU A 77 -17.89 12.98 -8.42
N THR A 78 -17.13 12.70 -9.47
CA THR A 78 -17.32 11.52 -10.33
C THR A 78 -17.13 10.23 -9.53
N ILE A 79 -16.06 10.15 -8.74
CA ILE A 79 -15.78 9.01 -7.86
C ILE A 79 -16.94 8.79 -6.90
N LEU A 80 -17.36 9.83 -6.18
CA LEU A 80 -18.43 9.74 -5.17
C LEU A 80 -19.77 9.29 -5.78
N ASN A 81 -20.07 9.69 -7.02
CA ASN A 81 -21.27 9.24 -7.73
C ASN A 81 -21.19 7.78 -8.20
N ARG A 82 -19.99 7.27 -8.49
CA ARG A 82 -19.78 5.90 -8.99
C ARG A 82 -19.58 4.87 -7.88
N ILE A 83 -19.26 5.28 -6.65
CA ILE A 83 -19.05 4.35 -5.53
C ILE A 83 -20.21 3.36 -5.37
N GLN A 84 -21.46 3.79 -5.57
CA GLN A 84 -22.62 2.90 -5.47
C GLN A 84 -22.58 1.75 -6.49
N GLU A 85 -22.25 2.10 -7.74
CA GLU A 85 -22.14 1.14 -8.82
C GLU A 85 -21.01 0.17 -8.54
N TRP A 86 -19.85 0.67 -8.11
CA TRP A 86 -18.69 -0.17 -7.82
C TRP A 86 -18.96 -1.13 -6.65
N GLN A 87 -19.61 -0.65 -5.58
CA GLN A 87 -19.96 -1.49 -4.43
C GLN A 87 -20.91 -2.65 -4.78
N THR A 88 -21.74 -2.48 -5.80
CA THR A 88 -22.74 -3.51 -6.19
C THR A 88 -22.23 -4.46 -7.26
N ASN A 89 -21.15 -4.11 -7.96
CA ASN A 89 -20.62 -4.91 -9.06
C ASN A 89 -19.30 -5.60 -8.66
N GLU A 90 -19.36 -6.92 -8.52
CA GLU A 90 -18.23 -7.76 -8.10
C GLU A 90 -17.02 -7.66 -9.03
N ASN A 91 -17.20 -7.25 -10.29
CA ASN A 91 -16.09 -7.12 -11.24
C ASN A 91 -15.09 -6.03 -10.82
N PHE A 92 -15.50 -5.02 -10.06
CA PHE A 92 -14.59 -3.98 -9.56
C PHE A 92 -13.81 -4.39 -8.30
N HIS A 93 -14.14 -5.55 -7.72
CA HIS A 93 -13.56 -5.97 -6.45
C HIS A 93 -12.27 -6.76 -6.66
N GLN A 94 -11.24 -6.38 -5.93
CA GLN A 94 -9.95 -7.06 -5.89
C GLN A 94 -9.61 -7.51 -4.46
N PRO A 95 -8.70 -8.48 -4.27
CA PRO A 95 -8.22 -8.86 -2.95
C PRO A 95 -7.51 -7.67 -2.28
N ILE A 96 -8.03 -7.20 -1.14
CA ILE A 96 -7.43 -6.10 -0.36
C ILE A 96 -6.65 -6.64 0.83
N LEU A 97 -7.15 -7.70 1.49
CA LEU A 97 -6.53 -8.24 2.69
C LEU A 97 -6.47 -9.76 2.66
N TYR A 98 -5.26 -10.29 2.73
CA TYR A 98 -4.98 -11.71 2.92
C TYR A 98 -4.80 -11.99 4.41
N ILE A 99 -5.69 -12.80 4.97
CA ILE A 99 -5.58 -13.28 6.35
C ILE A 99 -4.91 -14.65 6.30
N MET A 100 -3.75 -14.74 6.94
CA MET A 100 -2.97 -15.97 7.05
C MET A 100 -3.11 -16.57 8.44
N GLN A 101 -3.28 -17.89 8.51
CA GLN A 101 -3.15 -18.64 9.75
C GLN A 101 -1.91 -19.51 9.74
N PRO A 102 -1.31 -19.72 10.92
CA PRO A 102 -0.14 -20.56 11.06
C PRO A 102 -0.51 -22.03 10.83
N LEU A 103 0.35 -22.76 10.11
CA LEU A 103 0.12 -24.17 9.77
C LEU A 103 -0.01 -25.08 10.99
N ARG A 104 0.53 -24.67 12.14
CA ARG A 104 0.42 -25.39 13.42
C ARG A 104 -1.03 -25.75 13.80
N TRP A 105 -2.01 -24.97 13.36
CA TRP A 105 -3.45 -25.27 13.56
C TRP A 105 -3.93 -26.53 12.82
N LEU A 106 -3.31 -26.87 11.69
CA LEU A 106 -3.60 -28.11 10.96
C LEU A 106 -2.89 -29.32 11.57
N TYR A 107 -1.83 -29.07 12.35
CA TYR A 107 -0.96 -30.08 12.93
C TYR A 107 -0.97 -29.97 14.46
N ASN A 108 -2.16 -30.08 15.06
CA ASN A 108 -2.36 -29.93 16.51
C ASN A 108 -1.55 -30.92 17.38
N ASN A 109 -0.87 -31.91 16.79
CA ASN A 109 -0.08 -32.92 17.50
C ASN A 109 1.30 -33.20 16.90
N ILE A 110 1.78 -32.39 15.96
CA ILE A 110 3.18 -32.50 15.54
C ILE A 110 3.97 -31.61 16.49
N GLN A 111 4.65 -32.22 17.46
CA GLN A 111 5.82 -31.56 18.06
C GLN A 111 6.74 -31.26 16.89
N PHE A 112 6.71 -30.01 16.42
CA PHE A 112 7.78 -29.51 15.57
C PHE A 112 9.03 -29.68 16.41
N GLN A 113 9.81 -30.74 16.13
CA GLN A 113 11.20 -30.74 16.54
C GLN A 113 11.72 -29.41 16.02
N GLU A 114 12.18 -28.55 16.94
CA GLU A 114 12.99 -27.41 16.56
C GLU A 114 13.99 -27.93 15.52
N PRO A 115 14.18 -27.24 14.38
CA PRO A 115 15.19 -27.67 13.44
C PRO A 115 16.47 -27.81 14.25
N CYS A 116 16.87 -29.05 14.47
CA CYS A 116 18.07 -29.36 15.21
C CYS A 116 19.15 -28.90 14.23
N PHE A 117 19.56 -27.63 14.37
CA PHE A 117 20.79 -27.13 13.81
C PHE A 117 21.87 -27.98 14.47
N LYS A 118 22.11 -29.15 13.88
CA LYS A 118 23.39 -29.81 14.00
C LYS A 118 24.32 -28.88 13.23
N PRO A 119 25.30 -28.24 13.90
CA PRO A 119 26.32 -27.50 13.20
C PRO A 119 27.16 -28.52 12.43
N ASP A 120 26.68 -28.94 11.26
CA ASP A 120 27.51 -29.67 10.32
C ASP A 120 28.51 -28.66 9.75
N HIS A 121 29.69 -28.66 10.36
CA HIS A 121 30.92 -28.07 9.82
C HIS A 121 30.90 -26.55 9.53
N ALA A 122 30.40 -25.74 10.47
CA ALA A 122 30.45 -24.27 10.39
C ALA A 122 31.87 -23.67 10.26
N ASN A 123 32.94 -24.43 10.49
CA ASN A 123 34.32 -23.94 10.43
C ASN A 123 35.00 -24.07 9.06
N VAL A 124 34.45 -24.84 8.10
CA VAL A 124 35.14 -25.06 6.81
C VAL A 124 34.99 -23.86 5.85
N HIS A 125 33.97 -23.01 6.07
CA HIS A 125 33.73 -21.84 5.23
C HIS A 125 34.43 -20.56 5.70
N LEU A 126 34.85 -20.47 6.97
CA LEU A 126 35.52 -19.29 7.52
C LEU A 126 36.96 -19.13 7.00
N ASP A 127 37.67 -20.24 6.79
CA ASP A 127 39.04 -20.24 6.25
C ASP A 127 39.13 -19.71 4.80
N ARG A 128 37.99 -19.66 4.08
CA ARG A 128 37.92 -19.11 2.71
C ARG A 128 37.61 -17.61 2.68
N ILE A 129 37.09 -17.04 3.78
CA ILE A 129 36.69 -15.63 3.85
C ILE A 129 37.93 -14.73 4.02
N GLU A 130 38.91 -15.17 4.79
CA GLU A 130 40.14 -14.40 5.04
C GLU A 130 40.97 -14.11 3.76
N PRO A 131 41.28 -15.10 2.89
CA PRO A 131 41.99 -14.81 1.64
C PRO A 131 41.14 -14.00 0.65
N MET A 132 39.81 -14.12 0.69
CA MET A 132 38.89 -13.38 -0.17
C MET A 132 38.79 -11.90 0.25
N SER A 133 38.76 -11.62 1.56
CA SER A 133 38.83 -10.27 2.12
C SER A 133 40.14 -9.57 1.72
N LYS A 134 41.27 -10.27 1.87
CA LYS A 134 42.60 -9.76 1.51
C LYS A 134 42.74 -9.43 0.02
N ARG A 135 42.07 -10.21 -0.85
CA ARG A 135 42.00 -9.96 -2.29
C ARG A 135 41.20 -8.69 -2.59
N ILE A 136 40.07 -8.47 -1.91
CA ILE A 136 39.23 -7.27 -2.09
C ILE A 136 39.99 -6.01 -1.62
N GLU A 137 40.67 -6.07 -0.48
CA GLU A 137 41.49 -4.94 0.00
C GLU A 137 42.60 -4.55 -0.99
N ASN A 138 43.27 -5.55 -1.57
CA ASN A 138 44.32 -5.29 -2.58
C ASN A 138 43.75 -4.67 -3.86
N GLN A 139 42.57 -5.10 -4.30
CA GLN A 139 41.89 -4.52 -5.46
C GLN A 139 41.45 -3.07 -5.20
N LEU A 140 40.96 -2.78 -4.01
CA LEU A 140 40.59 -1.41 -3.62
C LEU A 140 41.81 -0.48 -3.56
N LYS A 141 42.94 -0.94 -3.00
CA LYS A 141 44.20 -0.17 -3.02
C LYS A 141 44.68 0.11 -4.43
N HIS A 142 44.61 -0.87 -5.31
CA HIS A 142 45.02 -0.72 -6.71
C HIS A 142 44.11 0.24 -7.48
N LEU A 143 42.79 0.22 -7.23
CA LEU A 143 41.87 1.20 -7.78
C LEU A 143 42.16 2.60 -7.25
N HIS A 144 42.44 2.74 -5.96
CA HIS A 144 42.72 4.05 -5.38
C HIS A 144 44.00 4.68 -5.95
N GLN A 145 45.02 3.86 -6.25
CA GLN A 145 46.23 4.32 -6.93
C GLN A 145 45.99 4.79 -8.37
N LEU A 146 44.99 4.23 -9.07
CA LEU A 146 44.62 4.65 -10.44
C LEU A 146 43.85 5.97 -10.48
N PHE A 147 43.34 6.47 -9.33
CA PHE A 147 42.57 7.71 -9.24
C PHE A 147 43.30 8.83 -8.48
N ILE A 148 44.60 8.67 -8.20
CA ILE A 148 45.47 9.67 -7.53
C ILE A 148 46.59 10.19 -8.48
N GLU A 149 46.44 10.00 -9.79
CA GLU A 149 47.11 10.85 -10.82
C GLU A 149 46.12 11.89 -11.35
#